data_AF-A0A4P6ET96-F1
#
_entry.id   AF-A0A4P6ET96-F1
#
_cell.length_a   1.000
_cell.length_b   1.000
_cell.length_c   1.000
_cell.angle_alpha   90.00
_cell.angle_beta   90.00
_cell.angle_gamma   90.00
#
_symmetry.space_group_name_H-M   'P 1'
#
loop_
_entity.id
_entity.type
_entity.pdbx_description
1 polymer ?
#
loop_
_entity_poly.entity_id
_entity_poly.type
_entity_poly.pdbx_seq_one_letter_code
_entity_poly.pdbx_strand_id
1 'polypeptide(L)'
;MKREEKKLETKNRILEAAMCLFAEQGFEATTVAQITEAAGVAKGTFFNYFKTKEEVRGKLDKIIALDELVNLKDKPGPYAPVFLR
;
A
#
# COMPACT_ATOMS: atom_id res chain seq x y z
N MET A 1 -1.02 -24.11 6.08
CA MET A 1 -0.55 -23.26 7.19
C MET A 1 0.62 -22.37 6.74
N LYS A 2 1.91 -22.74 6.91
CA LYS A 2 3.07 -21.80 6.73
C LYS A 2 3.24 -21.07 5.39
N ARG A 3 2.69 -21.57 4.27
CA ARG A 3 2.83 -20.93 2.95
C ARG A 3 1.80 -19.83 2.69
N GLU A 4 0.61 -19.93 3.26
CA GLU A 4 -0.45 -18.91 3.08
C GLU A 4 -0.20 -17.70 3.98
N GLU A 5 0.27 -17.92 5.21
CA GLU A 5 0.63 -16.87 6.16
C GLU A 5 1.74 -15.96 5.59
N LYS A 6 2.81 -16.56 5.04
CA LYS A 6 3.89 -15.80 4.38
C LYS A 6 3.43 -15.00 3.17
N LYS A 7 2.44 -15.53 2.41
CA LYS A 7 1.88 -14.81 1.26
C LYS A 7 1.12 -13.57 1.70
N LEU A 8 0.34 -13.69 2.78
CA LEU A 8 -0.39 -12.59 3.38
C LEU A 8 0.56 -11.52 3.95
N GLU A 9 1.59 -11.94 4.68
CA GLU A 9 2.60 -11.03 5.24
C GLU A 9 3.31 -10.23 4.15
N THR A 10 3.77 -10.90 3.08
CA THR A 10 4.44 -10.24 1.95
C THR A 10 3.52 -9.21 1.29
N LYS A 11 2.24 -9.57 1.12
CA LYS A 11 1.24 -8.67 0.54
C LYS A 11 0.99 -7.44 1.41
N ASN A 12 0.88 -7.61 2.73
CA ASN A 12 0.69 -6.49 3.66
C ASN A 12 1.87 -5.53 3.63
N ARG A 13 3.11 -6.04 3.64
CA ARG A 13 4.32 -5.21 3.53
C ARG A 13 4.33 -4.36 2.26
N ILE A 14 3.89 -4.91 1.12
CA ILE A 14 3.77 -4.17 -0.14
C ILE A 14 2.73 -3.05 -0.01
N LEU A 15 1.59 -3.31 0.62
CA LEU A 15 0.52 -2.34 0.82
C LEU A 15 0.97 -1.19 1.76
N GLU A 16 1.61 -1.52 2.88
CA GLU A 16 2.13 -0.53 3.84
C GLU A 16 3.18 0.38 3.20
N ALA A 17 4.14 -0.20 2.48
CA ALA A 17 5.18 0.55 1.78
C ALA A 17 4.57 1.48 0.71
N ALA A 18 3.62 0.98 -0.08
CA ALA A 18 2.93 1.80 -1.06
C ALA A 18 2.11 2.92 -0.43
N MET A 19 1.43 2.65 0.68
CA MET A 19 0.67 3.65 1.43
C MET A 19 1.57 4.78 1.92
N CYS A 20 2.73 4.47 2.50
CA CYS A 20 3.70 5.48 2.95
C CYS A 20 4.25 6.30 1.77
N LEU A 21 4.62 5.65 0.66
CA LEU A 21 5.14 6.38 -0.49
C LEU A 21 4.07 7.26 -1.14
N PHE A 22 2.84 6.76 -1.30
CA PHE A 22 1.72 7.57 -1.78
C PHE A 22 1.43 8.75 -0.86
N ALA A 23 1.67 8.60 0.44
CA ALA A 23 1.52 9.64 1.45
C ALA A 23 2.59 10.74 1.35
N GLU A 24 3.84 10.33 1.21
CA GLU A 24 4.98 11.24 1.27
C GLU A 24 5.20 12.00 -0.03
N GLN A 25 5.06 11.34 -1.19
CA GLN A 25 5.41 11.95 -2.49
C GLN A 25 4.26 11.92 -3.50
N GLY A 26 3.11 11.35 -3.15
CA GLY A 26 1.96 11.21 -4.04
C GLY A 26 2.02 9.97 -4.94
N PHE A 27 0.85 9.59 -5.46
CA PHE A 27 0.68 8.41 -6.30
C PHE A 27 1.46 8.46 -7.63
N GLU A 28 1.48 9.64 -8.28
CA GLU A 28 2.10 9.79 -9.59
C GLU A 28 3.62 9.66 -9.51
N ALA A 29 4.24 10.27 -8.51
CA ALA A 29 5.69 10.21 -8.28
C ALA A 29 6.17 8.85 -7.75
N THR A 30 5.29 8.05 -7.15
CA THR A 30 5.66 6.72 -6.62
C THR A 30 5.79 5.68 -7.73
N THR A 31 6.88 4.92 -7.71
CA THR A 31 7.14 3.83 -8.66
C THR A 31 7.08 2.44 -8.00
N VAL A 32 6.83 1.40 -8.80
CA VAL A 32 6.86 0.00 -8.33
C VAL A 32 8.22 -0.36 -7.73
N ALA A 33 9.31 0.21 -8.27
CA ALA A 33 10.66 -0.02 -7.76
C ALA A 33 10.82 0.48 -6.32
N GLN A 34 10.36 1.71 -6.04
CA GLN A 34 10.39 2.28 -4.68
C GLN A 34 9.52 1.47 -3.72
N ILE A 35 8.32 1.05 -4.16
CA ILE A 35 7.44 0.20 -3.34
C ILE A 35 8.14 -1.12 -2.99
N THR A 36 8.77 -1.77 -3.97
CA THR A 36 9.47 -3.05 -3.75
C THR A 36 10.68 -2.91 -2.83
N GLU A 37 11.41 -1.80 -2.96
CA GLU A 37 12.57 -1.48 -2.13
C GLU A 37 12.16 -1.22 -0.69
N ALA A 38 11.16 -0.35 -0.48
CA ALA A 38 10.60 -0.04 0.83
C ALA A 38 9.95 -1.27 1.50
N ALA A 39 9.27 -2.13 0.73
CA ALA A 39 8.69 -3.36 1.25
C ALA A 39 9.73 -4.47 1.51
N GLY A 40 10.97 -4.34 1.01
CA GLY A 40 12.03 -5.34 1.12
C GLY A 40 11.70 -6.63 0.35
N VAL A 41 11.09 -6.51 -0.83
CA VAL A 41 10.70 -7.64 -1.69
C VAL A 41 11.29 -7.49 -3.09
N ALA A 42 11.49 -8.61 -3.79
CA ALA A 42 11.91 -8.55 -5.19
C ALA A 42 10.78 -8.05 -6.10
N LYS A 43 11.13 -7.38 -7.21
CA LYS A 43 10.15 -6.96 -8.23
C LYS A 43 9.29 -8.12 -8.74
N GLY A 44 9.89 -9.30 -8.97
CA GLY A 44 9.15 -10.50 -9.37
C GLY A 44 8.14 -10.96 -8.31
N THR A 45 8.47 -10.80 -7.03
CA THR A 45 7.54 -11.08 -5.92
C THR A 45 6.38 -10.10 -5.94
N PHE A 46 6.61 -8.81 -6.20
CA PHE A 46 5.54 -7.83 -6.36
C PHE A 46 4.57 -8.23 -7.48
N PHE A 47 5.09 -8.56 -8.67
CA PHE A 47 4.26 -8.97 -9.80
C PHE A 47 3.46 -10.26 -9.57
N ASN A 48 3.83 -11.07 -8.57
CA ASN A 48 3.05 -12.22 -8.14
C ASN A 48 1.80 -11.83 -7.31
N TYR A 49 1.75 -10.63 -6.73
CA TYR A 49 0.61 -10.13 -5.96
C TYR A 49 -0.14 -8.99 -6.64
N PHE A 50 0.60 -8.09 -7.30
CA PHE A 50 0.08 -6.88 -7.92
C PHE A 50 0.68 -6.67 -9.30
N LYS A 51 -0.16 -6.45 -10.31
CA LYS A 51 0.33 -6.20 -11.68
C LYS A 51 0.82 -4.77 -11.88
N THR A 52 0.21 -3.80 -11.19
CA THR A 52 0.52 -2.37 -11.33
C THR A 52 0.40 -1.64 -10.00
N LYS A 53 0.98 -0.43 -9.92
CA LYS A 53 0.77 0.46 -8.76
C LYS A 53 -0.70 0.90 -8.61
N GLU A 54 -1.46 0.94 -9.71
CA GLU A 54 -2.90 1.26 -9.70
C GLU A 54 -3.70 0.16 -9.01
N GLU A 55 -3.32 -1.11 -9.18
CA GLU A 55 -3.97 -2.24 -8.50
C GLU A 55 -3.71 -2.19 -6.98
N VAL A 56 -2.51 -1.75 -6.58
CA VAL A 56 -2.17 -1.48 -5.18
C VAL A 56 -3.05 -0.35 -4.63
N ARG A 57 -3.15 0.77 -5.37
CA ARG A 57 -4.02 1.90 -5.01
C ARG A 57 -5.47 1.46 -4.86
N GLY A 58 -6.04 0.79 -5.86
CA GLY A 58 -7.42 0.30 -5.79
C GLY A 58 -7.67 -0.72 -4.67
N LYS A 59 -6.64 -1.44 -4.21
CA LYS A 59 -6.74 -2.27 -3.00
C LYS A 59 -6.72 -1.44 -1.72
N LEU A 60 -5.88 -0.42 -1.64
CA LEU A 60 -5.86 0.53 -0.52
C LEU A 60 -7.20 1.29 -0.44
N ASP A 61 -7.71 1.81 -1.56
CA ASP A 61 -9.02 2.47 -1.62
C ASP A 61 -10.14 1.56 -1.11
N LYS A 62 -10.12 0.25 -1.41
CA LYS A 62 -11.10 -0.70 -0.87
C LYS A 62 -10.94 -0.97 0.63
N ILE A 63 -9.72 -0.91 1.16
CA ILE A 63 -9.46 -1.05 2.59
C ILE A 63 -9.94 0.21 3.33
N ILE A 64 -9.71 1.38 2.75
CA ILE A 64 -10.08 2.69 3.30
C ILE A 64 -11.58 2.98 3.14
N ALA A 65 -12.22 2.58 2.03
CA ALA A 65 -13.67 2.75 1.85
C ALA A 65 -14.49 1.99 2.90
N LEU A 66 -13.90 0.98 3.56
CA LEU A 66 -14.47 0.33 4.73
C LEU A 66 -14.41 1.21 6.00
N ASP A 67 -13.42 2.10 6.08
CA ASP A 67 -13.20 3.07 7.17
C ASP A 67 -13.98 4.40 6.93
N GLU A 68 -14.11 4.84 5.67
CA GLU A 68 -14.82 6.08 5.29
C GLU A 68 -16.32 6.06 5.57
N LEU A 69 -16.97 4.88 5.69
CA LEU A 69 -18.35 4.80 6.19
C LEU A 69 -18.48 5.30 7.64
N VAL A 70 -17.39 5.42 8.39
CA VAL A 70 -17.37 5.82 9.80
C VAL A 70 -17.03 7.30 10.01
N ASN A 71 -16.44 8.02 9.03
CA ASN A 71 -15.93 9.37 9.32
C ASN A 71 -15.96 10.35 8.12
N LEU A 72 -17.12 10.97 7.88
CA LEU A 72 -17.30 12.08 6.96
C LEU A 72 -17.11 13.42 7.69
N LYS A 73 -15.87 13.94 7.74
CA LYS A 73 -15.52 15.39 7.77
C LYS A 73 -14.01 15.58 7.98
N ASP A 74 -13.38 16.34 7.09
CA ASP A 74 -12.03 16.93 7.17
C ASP A 74 -10.82 16.00 7.35
N LYS A 75 -10.18 15.55 6.26
CA LYS A 75 -8.75 15.15 6.23
C LYS A 75 -8.11 15.38 4.83
N PRO A 76 -6.80 15.74 4.73
CA PRO A 76 -6.06 15.55 3.48
C PRO A 76 -6.16 14.06 3.10
N GLY A 77 -6.25 13.75 1.79
CA GLY A 77 -6.55 12.41 1.29
C GLY A 77 -5.80 11.28 2.01
N PRO A 78 -6.33 10.03 1.98
CA PRO A 78 -6.13 8.97 3.00
C PRO A 78 -4.71 8.40 3.14
N TYR A 79 -3.73 9.04 2.50
CA TYR A 79 -2.32 8.78 2.62
C TYR A 79 -1.68 9.81 3.58
N ALA A 80 -2.22 9.99 4.79
CA ALA A 80 -1.46 10.68 5.83
C ALA A 80 -0.50 9.65 6.45
N PRO A 81 0.83 9.88 6.44
CA PRO A 81 1.78 8.86 6.90
C PRO A 81 1.60 8.62 8.40
N VAL A 82 1.36 7.36 8.78
CA VAL A 82 1.33 6.94 10.19
C VAL A 82 2.76 6.76 10.68
N PHE A 83 3.51 7.87 10.72
CA PHE A 83 4.68 8.04 11.57
C PHE A 83 4.66 9.48 12.11
N LEU A 84 3.59 9.80 12.87
CA LEU A 84 3.67 10.82 13.90
C LEU A 84 4.60 10.28 14.99
N ARG A 85 5.86 10.71 14.93
CA ARG A 85 6.79 10.69 16.05
C ARG A 85 7.11 12.12 16.45
#